data_AF-A0A4R1MG56-F1
#
_entry.id   AF-A0A4R1MG56-F1
#
_cell.length_a   1.000
_cell.length_b   1.000
_cell.length_c   1.000
_cell.angle_alpha   90.00
_cell.angle_beta   90.00
_cell.angle_gamma   90.00
#
_symmetry.space_group_name_H-M   'P 1'
#
loop_
_entity.id
_entity.type
_entity.pdbx_description
1 polymer ?
#
loop_
_entity_poly.entity_id
_entity_poly.type
_entity_poly.pdbx_seq_one_letter_code
_entity_poly.pdbx_strand_id
1 'polypeptide(L)' 'MSNNEGVQMVNGVPVDTRKAERILAWLIRKEAENVRTKVRSDVQMIADIQKRIEEEEKQCY' A
#
# COMPACT_ATOMS: atom_id res chain seq x y z
N MET A 1 -5.64 -20.75 -21.40
CA MET A 1 -5.26 -20.74 -19.97
C MET A 1 -5.64 -19.36 -19.44
N SER A 2 -6.56 -19.28 -18.47
CA SER A 2 -7.12 -18.01 -18.02
C SER A 2 -6.06 -17.17 -17.29
N ASN A 3 -5.78 -15.99 -17.83
CA ASN A 3 -4.86 -15.00 -17.27
C ASN A 3 -5.47 -14.34 -16.04
N ASN A 4 -5.07 -14.81 -14.85
CA ASN A 4 -5.38 -14.21 -13.55
C ASN A 4 -4.43 -13.01 -13.30
N GLU A 5 -4.48 -11.99 -14.15
CA GLU A 5 -3.48 -10.90 -14.31
C GLU A 5 -3.44 -9.83 -13.19
N GLY A 6 -3.83 -10.16 -11.96
CA GLY A 6 -3.88 -9.17 -10.87
C GLY A 6 -3.56 -9.68 -9.48
N VAL A 7 -3.62 -11.00 -9.22
CA VAL A 7 -3.38 -11.55 -7.89
C VAL A 7 -2.21 -12.53 -7.94
N GLN A 8 -1.18 -12.27 -7.13
CA GLN A 8 0.02 -13.10 -7.01
C GLN A 8 0.15 -13.67 -5.60
N MET A 9 0.64 -14.90 -5.50
CA MET A 9 0.97 -15.50 -4.21
C MET A 9 2.36 -15.02 -3.77
N VAL A 10 2.42 -14.23 -2.71
CA VAL A 10 3.67 -13.73 -2.13
C VAL A 10 3.79 -14.31 -0.71
N ASN A 11 4.80 -15.15 -0.48
CA ASN A 11 5.03 -15.80 0.82
C ASN A 11 3.79 -16.52 1.39
N GLY A 12 2.98 -17.13 0.52
CA GLY A 12 1.75 -17.83 0.91
C GLY A 12 0.52 -16.93 1.10
N VAL A 13 0.65 -15.62 0.87
CA VAL A 13 -0.46 -14.66 0.94
C VAL A 13 -0.89 -14.26 -0.47
N PRO A 14 -2.19 -14.31 -0.81
CA PRO A 14 -2.69 -13.76 -2.07
C PRO A 14 -2.64 -12.23 -2.01
N VAL A 15 -1.92 -11.61 -2.94
CA VAL A 15 -1.73 -10.16 -3.02
C VAL A 15 -2.24 -9.67 -4.36
N ASP A 16 -3.17 -8.72 -4.34
CA ASP A 16 -3.53 -7.95 -5.54
C ASP A 16 -2.39 -6.98 -5.87
N THR A 17 -1.67 -7.27 -6.95
CA THR A 17 -0.47 -6.51 -7.34
C THR A 17 -0.81 -5.08 -7.75
N ARG A 18 -2.01 -4.82 -8.28
CA ARG A 18 -2.44 -3.48 -8.68
C ARG A 18 -2.75 -2.63 -7.45
N LYS A 19 -3.38 -3.22 -6.42
CA LYS A 19 -3.56 -2.56 -5.11
C LYS A 19 -2.20 -2.27 -4.46
N ALA A 20 -1.31 -3.27 -4.46
CA ALA A 20 0.03 -3.13 -3.89
C ALA A 20 0.85 -2.01 -4.56
N GLU A 21 0.82 -1.92 -5.89
CA GLU A 21 1.50 -0.84 -6.64
C GLU A 21 0.99 0.56 -6.28
N ARG A 22 -0.34 0.72 -6.09
CA ARG A 22 -0.91 2.01 -5.67
C ARG A 22 -0.49 2.40 -4.26
N ILE A 23 -0.50 1.44 -3.33
CA ILE A 23 -0.04 1.64 -1.95
C ILE A 23 1.43 2.01 -1.94
N LEU A 24 2.27 1.29 -2.69
CA LEU A 24 3.71 1.55 -2.79
C LEU A 24 4.00 2.94 -3.36
N ALA A 25 3.34 3.33 -4.44
CA ALA A 25 3.51 4.65 -5.05
C ALA A 25 3.06 5.79 -4.11
N TRP A 26 2.01 5.57 -3.31
CA TRP A 26 1.59 6.51 -2.28
C TRP A 26 2.60 6.59 -1.13
N LEU A 27 3.09 5.45 -0.65
CA LEU A 27 4.03 5.36 0.47
C LEU A 27 5.34 6.09 0.15
N ILE A 28 5.94 5.81 -1.02
CA ILE A 28 7.20 6.46 -1.44
C ILE A 28 7.03 7.98 -1.47
N ARG A 29 5.92 8.49 -2.03
CA ARG A 29 5.66 9.93 -2.08
C ARG A 29 5.50 10.53 -0.68
N LYS A 30 4.76 9.86 0.19
CA LYS A 30 4.53 10.34 1.56
C LYS A 30 5.78 10.32 2.40
N GLU A 31 6.59 9.28 2.28
CA GLU A 31 7.81 9.20 3.08
C GLU A 31 8.89 10.13 2.55
N ALA A 32 8.98 10.35 1.23
CA ALA A 32 9.84 11.41 0.68
C ALA A 32 9.43 12.81 1.19
N GLU A 33 8.13 13.09 1.26
CA GLU A 33 7.60 14.33 1.83
C GLU A 33 7.93 14.45 3.33
N ASN A 34 7.76 13.37 4.09
CA ASN A 34 7.97 13.36 5.53
C ASN A 34 9.46 13.40 5.91
N VAL A 35 10.37 12.80 5.14
CA VAL A 35 11.82 12.95 5.34
C VAL A 35 12.24 14.42 5.24
N ARG A 36 11.65 15.17 4.30
CA ARG A 36 11.92 16.60 4.12
C ARG A 36 11.31 17.47 5.21
N THR A 37 10.10 17.14 5.66
CA THR A 37 9.29 18.03 6.52
C THR A 37 9.28 17.63 8.00
N LYS A 38 9.53 16.35 8.30
CA LYS A 38 9.48 15.72 9.63
C LYS A 38 8.17 15.97 10.38
N VAL A 39 7.08 16.14 9.63
CA VAL A 39 5.76 16.51 10.19
C VAL A 39 5.09 15.33 10.89
N ARG A 40 5.31 14.10 10.39
CA ARG A 40 4.75 12.88 10.97
C ARG A 40 5.84 12.11 11.71
N SER A 41 5.53 11.68 12.93
CA SER A 41 6.35 10.69 13.64
C SER A 41 6.20 9.30 13.02
N ASP A 42 7.12 8.40 13.35
CA ASP A 42 7.08 7.01 12.89
C ASP A 42 5.75 6.32 13.23
N VAL A 43 5.21 6.58 14.43
CA VAL A 43 3.91 6.04 14.86
C VAL A 43 2.77 6.56 13.99
N GLN A 44 2.80 7.85 13.62
CA GLN A 44 1.80 8.43 12.73
C GLN A 44 1.91 7.88 11.31
N MET A 45 3.13 7.68 10.80
CA MET A 45 3.35 7.06 9.50
C MET A 45 2.84 5.61 9.46
N ILE A 46 3.09 4.82 10.50
CA ILE A 46 2.57 3.44 10.61
C ILE A 46 1.04 3.43 10.60
N ALA A 47 0.40 4.33 11.36
CA ALA A 47 -1.06 4.45 11.39
C ALA A 47 -1.64 4.83 10.02
N ASP A 48 -1.01 5.78 9.32
CA ASP A 48 -1.42 6.19 7.97
C ASP A 48 -1.28 5.03 6.95
N ILE A 49 -0.22 4.22 7.05
CA ILE A 49 -0.01 3.03 6.19
C ILE A 49 -1.10 1.98 6.43
N GLN A 50 -1.38 1.64 7.69
CA GLN A 50 -2.41 0.66 8.05
C GLN A 50 -3.78 1.09 7.51
N LYS A 51 -4.12 2.37 7.69
CA LYS A 51 -5.36 2.94 7.16
C LYS A 51 -5.41 2.87 5.63
N ARG A 52 -4.31 3.20 4.95
CA ARG A 52 -4.25 3.15 3.48
C ARG A 52 -4.45 1.73 2.94
N ILE A 53 -3.87 0.73 3.59
CA ILE A 53 -4.06 -0.68 3.24
C ILE A 53 -5.53 -1.05 3.42
N GLU A 54 -6.12 -0.72 4.57
CA GLU A 54 -7.54 -1.01 4.85
C GLU A 54 -8.48 -0.36 3.82
N GLU A 55 -8.21 0.89 3.42
CA GLU A 55 -8.99 1.59 2.39
C GLU A 55 -8.90 0.91 1.02
N GLU A 56 -7.70 0.52 0.57
CA GLU A 56 -7.49 -0.16 -0.72
C GLU A 56 -8.07 -1.59 -0.72
N GLU A 57 -8.03 -2.29 0.42
CA GLU A 57 -8.69 -3.58 0.57
C GLU A 57 -10.22 -3.45 0.49
N LYS A 58 -10.80 -2.45 1.17
CA LYS A 58 -12.24 -2.16 1.15
C LYS A 58 -12.77 -1.66 -0.19
N GLN A 59 -11.91 -1.10 -1.05
CA GLN A 59 -12.26 -0.82 -2.43
C GLN A 59 -12.40 -2.15 -3.19
N CYS A 60 -13.56 -2.79 -2.99
CA CYS A 60 -14.10 -3.82 -3.86
C CYS A 60 -14.85 -3.15 -5.02
N TYR A 61 -14.73 -3.73 -6.22
CA TYR A 61 -15.41 -3.31 -7.45
C TYR A 61 -16.94 -3.33 -7.32
#